data_AF-A0A367FU62-F1
#
_entry.id   AF-A0A367FU62-F1
#
_cell.length_a   1.000
_cell.length_b   1.000
_cell.length_c   1.000
_cell.angle_alpha   90.00
_cell.angle_beta   90.00
_cell.angle_gamma   90.00
#
_symmetry.space_group_name_H-M   'P 1'
#
loop_
_entity.id
_entity.type
_entity.pdbx_description
1 polymer ?
#
loop_
_entity_poly.entity_id
_entity_poly.type
_entity_poly.pdbx_seq_one_letter_code
_entity_poly.pdbx_strand_id
1 'polypeptide(L)'
;MTLTETAVAAMWAELLGVTPGSVDDDFFELGGQSLTMVRFLARVQETYGVELPIDRLFGGDFTVAEAAKAIDHGRLEAADDTEIAALMAELDGMSDEDVLALFAEED
;
A
#
# COMPACT_ATOMS: atom_id res chain seq x y z
N MET A 1 -8.86 -1.18 -16.01
CA MET A 1 -8.80 -1.08 -14.56
C MET A 1 -8.24 -2.37 -13.97
N THR A 2 -7.18 -2.29 -13.18
CA THR A 2 -6.68 -3.37 -12.32
C THR A 2 -7.67 -3.64 -11.17
N LEU A 3 -7.43 -4.69 -10.38
CA LEU A 3 -8.23 -4.97 -9.18
C LEU A 3 -8.11 -3.82 -8.16
N THR A 4 -6.90 -3.30 -7.94
CA THR A 4 -6.66 -2.19 -7.03
C THR A 4 -7.31 -0.90 -7.55
N GLU A 5 -7.21 -0.59 -8.85
CA GLU A 5 -7.90 0.56 -9.47
C GLU A 5 -9.42 0.46 -9.31
N THR A 6 -9.99 -0.73 -9.51
CA THR A 6 -11.43 -0.97 -9.32
C THR A 6 -11.86 -0.73 -7.88
N ALA A 7 -11.05 -1.19 -6.91
CA ALA A 7 -11.32 -0.99 -5.50
C ALA A 7 -11.19 0.49 -5.09
N VAL A 8 -10.18 1.20 -5.58
CA VAL A 8 -10.04 2.66 -5.39
C VAL A 8 -11.26 3.39 -5.94
N ALA A 9 -11.66 3.10 -7.19
CA ALA A 9 -12.83 3.72 -7.80
C ALA A 9 -14.12 3.46 -6.99
N ALA A 10 -14.27 2.27 -6.43
CA ALA A 10 -15.39 1.94 -5.54
C ALA A 10 -15.34 2.74 -4.22
N MET A 11 -14.17 2.83 -3.58
CA MET A 11 -14.00 3.65 -2.36
C MET A 11 -14.31 5.12 -2.62
N TRP A 12 -13.89 5.65 -3.77
CA TRP A 12 -14.17 7.03 -4.16
C TRP A 12 -15.65 7.24 -4.47
N ALA A 13 -16.31 6.27 -5.11
CA ALA A 13 -17.76 6.32 -5.31
C ALA A 13 -18.52 6.41 -3.98
N GLU A 14 -18.11 5.64 -2.97
CA GLU A 14 -18.68 5.71 -1.62
C GLU A 14 -18.42 7.05 -0.92
N LEU A 15 -17.22 7.62 -1.09
CA LEU A 15 -16.78 8.82 -0.36
C LEU A 15 -17.23 10.13 -1.01
N LEU A 16 -17.20 10.21 -2.34
CA LEU A 16 -17.49 11.41 -3.13
C LEU A 16 -18.94 11.43 -3.64
N GLY A 17 -19.62 10.28 -3.66
CA GLY A 17 -20.96 10.15 -4.24
C GLY A 17 -20.97 10.21 -5.78
N VAL A 18 -19.80 10.13 -6.42
CA VAL A 18 -19.64 10.06 -7.88
C VAL A 18 -18.72 8.90 -8.23
N THR A 19 -19.09 8.13 -9.24
CA THR A 19 -18.29 6.98 -9.69
C THR A 19 -17.24 7.44 -10.70
N PRO A 20 -15.93 7.24 -10.43
CA PRO A 20 -14.89 7.42 -11.43
C PRO A 20 -15.16 6.51 -12.64
N GLY A 21 -15.10 7.07 -13.84
CA GLY A 21 -15.26 6.37 -15.11
C GLY A 21 -13.94 6.06 -15.84
N SER A 22 -12.85 6.74 -15.46
CA SER A 22 -11.49 6.54 -15.99
C SER A 22 -10.47 6.26 -14.89
N VAL A 23 -9.36 5.64 -15.26
CA VAL A 23 -8.19 5.50 -14.37
C VAL A 23 -7.46 6.83 -14.15
N ASP A 24 -7.66 7.77 -15.09
CA ASP A 24 -7.07 9.11 -15.05
C ASP A 24 -8.00 10.13 -14.37
N ASP A 25 -9.14 9.72 -13.83
CA ASP A 25 -10.02 10.63 -13.09
C ASP A 25 -9.33 11.08 -11.80
N ASP A 26 -9.21 12.39 -11.62
CA ASP A 26 -8.56 13.00 -10.47
C ASP A 26 -9.53 13.18 -9.28
N PHE A 27 -9.05 12.88 -8.08
CA PHE A 27 -9.85 12.94 -6.85
C PHE A 27 -10.42 14.34 -6.57
N PHE A 28 -9.64 15.39 -6.83
CA PHE A 28 -10.02 16.77 -6.54
C PHE A 28 -10.94 17.31 -7.64
N GLU A 29 -10.72 16.93 -8.89
CA GLU A 29 -11.65 17.23 -9.99
C GLU A 29 -13.04 16.59 -9.79
N LEU A 30 -13.08 15.41 -9.16
CA LEU A 30 -14.31 14.73 -8.75
C LEU A 30 -14.96 15.32 -7.48
N GLY A 31 -14.41 16.40 -6.91
CA GLY A 31 -14.97 17.10 -5.75
C GLY A 31 -14.41 16.65 -4.40
N GLY A 32 -13.30 15.92 -4.39
CA GLY A 32 -12.58 15.54 -3.20
C GLY A 32 -12.04 16.72 -2.40
N GLN A 33 -11.99 16.57 -1.07
CA GLN A 33 -11.48 17.58 -0.14
C GLN A 33 -10.74 16.91 1.02
N SER A 34 -10.09 17.70 1.88
CA SER A 34 -9.24 17.16 2.96
C SER A 34 -9.94 16.12 3.83
N LEU A 35 -11.21 16.33 4.19
CA LEU A 35 -11.94 15.37 5.02
C LEU A 35 -12.22 14.04 4.31
N THR A 36 -12.57 14.07 3.02
CA THR A 36 -12.79 12.83 2.25
C THR A 36 -11.48 12.14 1.94
N MET A 37 -10.40 12.90 1.71
CA MET A 37 -9.04 12.36 1.58
C MET A 37 -8.62 11.62 2.86
N VAL A 38 -8.74 12.25 4.04
CA VAL A 38 -8.39 11.61 5.31
C VAL A 38 -9.20 10.31 5.52
N ARG A 39 -10.48 10.30 5.15
CA ARG A 39 -11.32 9.09 5.20
C ARG A 39 -10.86 8.02 4.22
N PHE A 40 -10.47 8.42 3.01
CA PHE A 40 -9.89 7.51 2.02
C PHE A 40 -8.62 6.84 2.56
N LEU A 41 -7.69 7.62 3.12
CA LEU A 41 -6.44 7.10 3.69
C LEU A 41 -6.69 6.12 4.85
N ALA A 42 -7.61 6.46 5.76
CA ALA A 42 -7.98 5.55 6.84
C ALA A 42 -8.56 4.22 6.31
N ARG A 43 -9.38 4.27 5.25
CA ARG A 43 -9.97 3.07 4.64
C ARG A 43 -8.95 2.23 3.88
N VAL A 44 -7.96 2.87 3.26
CA VAL A 44 -6.81 2.17 2.66
C VAL A 44 -6.02 1.42 3.72
N GLN A 45 -5.70 2.07 4.85
CA GLN A 45 -5.01 1.43 5.98
C GLN A 45 -5.81 0.23 6.51
N GLU A 46 -7.12 0.37 6.68
CA GLU A 46 -7.99 -0.71 7.17
C GLU A 46 -8.09 -1.88 6.18
N THR A 47 -8.19 -1.59 4.87
CA THR A 47 -8.43 -2.60 3.84
C THR A 47 -7.15 -3.33 3.43
N TYR A 48 -6.02 -2.61 3.38
CA TYR A 48 -4.76 -3.11 2.81
C TYR A 48 -3.62 -3.19 3.81
N GLY A 49 -3.76 -2.61 5.02
CA GLY A 49 -2.67 -2.53 5.99
C GLY A 49 -1.57 -1.53 5.60
N VAL A 50 -1.82 -0.66 4.62
CA VAL A 50 -0.83 0.26 4.04
C VAL A 50 -1.11 1.69 4.45
N GLU A 51 -0.07 2.37 4.93
CA GLU A 51 -0.11 3.80 5.22
C GLU A 51 0.40 4.57 3.99
N LEU A 52 -0.48 5.36 3.37
CA LEU A 52 -0.08 6.18 2.22
C LEU A 52 0.48 7.52 2.72
N PRO A 53 1.75 7.85 2.43
CA PRO A 53 2.34 9.12 2.84
C PRO A 53 1.63 10.28 2.15
N ILE A 54 1.13 11.22 2.95
CA ILE A 54 0.44 12.43 2.47
C ILE A 54 1.29 13.17 1.42
N ASP A 55 2.59 13.30 1.64
CA ASP A 55 3.52 13.96 0.72
C ASP A 55 3.53 13.33 -0.69
N ARG A 56 3.29 12.02 -0.82
CA ARG A 56 3.19 11.35 -2.13
C ARG A 56 1.89 11.63 -2.85
N LEU A 57 0.86 12.12 -2.16
CA LEU A 57 -0.46 12.42 -2.72
C LEU A 57 -0.58 13.87 -3.23
N PHE A 58 0.34 14.76 -2.81
CA PHE A 58 0.32 16.19 -3.19
C PHE A 58 1.41 16.56 -4.21
N GLY A 59 2.17 15.59 -4.73
CA GLY A 59 3.28 15.82 -5.65
C GLY A 59 2.91 15.86 -7.15
N GLY A 60 1.65 15.58 -7.50
CA GLY A 60 1.14 15.49 -8.87
C GLY A 60 -0.39 15.46 -8.90
N ASP A 61 -0.96 15.03 -10.02
CA ASP A 61 -2.38 14.65 -10.08
C ASP A 61 -2.61 13.50 -9.07
N PHE A 62 -3.82 13.39 -8.55
CA PHE A 62 -4.19 12.29 -7.68
C PHE A 62 -5.30 11.50 -8.33
N THR A 63 -4.91 10.73 -9.34
CA THR A 63 -5.79 9.89 -10.14
C THR A 63 -6.06 8.52 -9.52
N VAL A 64 -7.09 7.82 -10.02
CA VAL A 64 -7.38 6.44 -9.63
C VAL A 64 -6.15 5.53 -9.86
N ALA A 65 -5.44 5.71 -10.97
CA ALA A 65 -4.22 4.96 -11.29
C ALA A 65 -3.10 5.22 -10.27
N GLU A 66 -2.88 6.48 -9.90
CA GLU A 66 -1.83 6.86 -8.95
C GLU A 66 -2.13 6.36 -7.54
N ALA A 67 -3.38 6.49 -7.09
CA ALA A 67 -3.82 5.94 -5.82
C ALA A 67 -3.64 4.42 -5.77
N ALA A 68 -4.04 3.70 -6.82
CA ALA A 68 -3.87 2.25 -6.90
C ALA A 68 -2.39 1.85 -6.90
N LYS A 69 -1.55 2.54 -7.67
CA LYS A 69 -0.11 2.31 -7.70
C LYS A 69 0.54 2.54 -6.35
N ALA A 70 0.13 3.57 -5.61
CA ALA A 70 0.65 3.86 -4.28
C ALA A 70 0.26 2.76 -3.27
N ILE A 71 -0.97 2.26 -3.35
CA ILE A 71 -1.43 1.11 -2.55
C ILE A 71 -0.61 -0.13 -2.88
N ASP A 72 -0.50 -0.48 -4.15
CA ASP A 72 0.22 -1.68 -4.58
C ASP A 72 1.71 -1.62 -4.18
N HIS A 73 2.35 -0.44 -4.28
CA HIS A 73 3.72 -0.24 -3.79
C HIS A 73 3.84 -0.45 -2.29
N GLY A 74 2.97 0.19 -1.50
CA GLY A 74 3.01 0.03 -0.05
C GLY A 74 2.69 -1.40 0.40
N ARG A 75 1.91 -2.16 -0.37
CA ARG A 75 1.67 -3.58 -0.11
C ARG A 75 2.89 -4.45 -0.37
N LEU A 76 3.70 -4.10 -1.37
CA LEU A 76 4.98 -4.77 -1.63
C LEU A 76 5.98 -4.47 -0.50
N GLU A 77 6.14 -3.20 -0.12
CA GLU A 77 7.04 -2.81 0.97
C GLU A 77 6.64 -3.47 2.31
N ALA A 78 5.34 -3.50 2.63
CA ALA A 78 4.87 -4.18 3.84
C ALA A 78 5.04 -5.70 3.80
N ALA A 79 4.99 -6.32 2.62
CA ALA A 79 5.26 -7.75 2.45
C ALA A 79 6.75 -8.03 2.67
N ASP A 80 7.63 -7.22 2.09
CA ASP A 80 9.08 -7.32 2.27
C ASP A 80 9.47 -7.16 3.75
N ASP A 81 8.92 -6.16 4.45
CA ASP A 81 9.17 -5.95 5.88
C ASP A 81 8.71 -7.14 6.73
N THR A 82 7.57 -7.76 6.37
CA THR A 82 7.06 -8.95 7.06
C THR A 82 7.93 -10.18 6.80
N GLU A 83 8.38 -10.36 5.56
CA GLU A 83 9.28 -11.45 5.17
C GLU A 83 10.65 -11.30 5.82
N ILE A 84 11.20 -10.09 5.85
CA ILE A 84 12.44 -9.75 6.58
C ILE A 84 12.25 -10.01 8.08
N ALA A 85 11.14 -9.57 8.68
CA ALA A 85 10.88 -9.81 10.10
C ALA A 85 10.74 -11.31 10.41
N ALA A 86 10.12 -12.09 9.52
CA ALA A 86 10.01 -13.54 9.67
C ALA A 86 11.38 -14.23 9.59
N LEU A 87 12.22 -13.83 8.62
CA LEU A 87 13.60 -14.32 8.50
C LEU A 87 14.44 -13.95 9.74
N MET A 88 14.29 -12.73 10.26
CA MET A 88 14.97 -12.31 11.49
C MET A 88 14.52 -13.13 12.71
N ALA A 89 13.21 -13.40 12.83
CA ALA A 89 12.69 -14.22 13.91
C ALA A 89 13.16 -15.69 13.82
N GLU A 90 13.32 -16.22 12.61
CA GLU A 90 13.91 -17.55 12.39
C GLU A 90 15.37 -17.56 12.84
N LEU A 91 16.17 -16.57 12.43
CA LEU A 91 17.57 -16.41 12.84
C LEU A 91 17.72 -16.28 14.35
N ASP A 92 16.91 -15.44 15.00
CA ASP A 92 16.89 -15.25 16.47
C ASP A 92 16.53 -16.53 17.23
N GLY A 93 15.81 -17.45 16.58
CA GLY A 93 15.43 -18.75 17.12
C GLY A 93 16.50 -19.85 16.93
N MET A 94 17.53 -19.61 16.12
CA MET A 94 18.61 -20.57 15.89
C MET A 94 19.63 -20.54 17.04
N SER A 95 20.23 -21.69 17.35
CA SER A 95 21.37 -21.71 18.26
C SER A 95 22.63 -21.24 17.55
N ASP A 96 23.60 -20.68 18.29
CA ASP A 96 24.90 -20.28 17.75
C ASP A 96 25.59 -21.42 16.98
N GLU A 97 25.36 -22.69 17.38
CA GLU A 97 25.90 -23.87 16.71
C GLU A 97 25.25 -24.11 15.34
N ASP A 98 23.92 -23.96 15.24
CA ASP A 98 23.18 -24.11 13.98
C ASP A 98 23.53 -23.00 12.98
N VAL A 99 23.72 -21.77 13.47
CA VAL A 99 24.14 -20.63 12.64
C VAL A 99 25.56 -20.87 12.10
N LEU A 100 26.50 -21.33 12.93
CA LEU A 100 27.87 -21.63 12.51
C LEU A 100 27.94 -22.80 11.53
N ALA A 101 27.05 -23.80 11.65
CA ALA A 101 26.97 -24.91 10.71
C ALA A 101 26.57 -24.46 9.30
N LEU A 102 25.66 -23.48 9.19
CA LEU A 102 25.19 -22.94 7.91
C LEU A 102 26.32 -22.24 7.11
N PHE A 103 27.23 -21.56 7.80
CA PHE A 103 28.42 -20.94 7.19
C PHE A 103 29.54 -21.94 6.89
N ALA A 104 29.49 -23.15 7.46
CA ALA A 104 30.48 -24.20 7.24
C ALA A 104 30.15 -25.10 6.03
N GLU A 105 28.95 -24.98 5.47
CA GLU A 105 28.49 -25.74 4.29
C GLU A 105 28.70 -25.00 2.95
N GLU A 106 29.22 -23.75 2.98
CA GLU A 106 29.66 -23.02 1.76
C GLU A 106 31.16 -23.24 1.49
N ASP A 107 31.51 -24.41 0.92
CA ASP A 107 32.82 -24.68 0.28
C ASP A 107 32.62 -25.24 -1.16
#